data_AF-J9QTG1-F1
#
_entry.id   AF-J9QTG1-F1
#
_cell.length_a   1.000
_cell.length_b   1.000
_cell.length_c   1.000
_cell.angle_alpha   90.00
_cell.angle_beta   90.00
_cell.angle_gamma   90.00
#
_symmetry.space_group_name_H-M   'P 1'
#
loop_
_entity.id
_entity.type
_entity.pdbx_description
1 polymer ?
#
loop_
_entity_poly.entity_id
_entity_poly.type
_entity_poly.pdbx_seq_one_letter_code
_entity_poly.pdbx_strand_id
1 'polypeptide(L)'
;METIPYLINYKWECSNLKKMPIELALKRLSNLFDYKENQIISVSGLIELGKIYKVSSEDLEHIISIQKTEPDLFRLSKIISKMDKLSMIEDVKNVKILLHKSLDAIYNEKYGR
;
A
#
# COMPACT_ATOMS: atom_id res chain seq x y z
N MET A 1 -24.56 3.90 24.53
CA MET A 1 -24.99 3.93 23.12
C MET A 1 -24.01 3.07 22.36
N GLU A 2 -24.48 1.99 21.73
CA GLU A 2 -23.64 1.24 20.79
C GLU A 2 -23.44 2.11 19.54
N THR A 3 -22.19 2.46 19.24
CA THR A 3 -21.84 3.23 18.04
C THR A 3 -21.86 2.30 16.83
N ILE A 4 -22.80 2.53 15.91
CA ILE A 4 -22.85 1.81 14.64
C ILE A 4 -21.60 2.14 13.82
N PRO A 5 -20.82 1.13 13.37
CA PRO A 5 -19.61 1.37 12.58
C PRO A 5 -19.92 2.11 11.28
N TYR A 6 -19.06 3.06 10.92
CA TYR A 6 -19.18 3.72 9.62
C TYR A 6 -18.75 2.79 8.49
N LEU A 7 -19.67 2.50 7.56
CA LEU A 7 -19.40 1.68 6.38
C LEU A 7 -18.77 2.53 5.26
N ILE A 8 -17.56 2.15 4.84
CA ILE A 8 -16.86 2.86 3.76
C ILE A 8 -17.41 2.44 2.40
N ASN A 9 -17.76 3.43 1.57
CA ASN A 9 -18.07 3.23 0.17
C ASN A 9 -16.78 3.20 -0.67
N TYR A 10 -16.51 2.07 -1.34
CA TYR A 10 -15.29 1.87 -2.12
C TYR A 10 -15.14 2.84 -3.31
N LYS A 11 -16.23 3.30 -3.91
CA LYS A 11 -16.17 4.25 -5.04
C LYS A 11 -15.70 5.62 -4.56
N TRP A 12 -16.29 6.09 -3.47
CA TRP A 12 -15.88 7.34 -2.84
C TRP A 12 -14.44 7.28 -2.34
N GLU A 13 -14.05 6.17 -1.71
CA GLU A 13 -12.69 5.95 -1.24
C GLU A 13 -11.68 5.94 -2.40
N CYS A 14 -11.99 5.30 -3.53
CA CYS A 14 -11.17 5.35 -4.75
C CYS A 14 -10.98 6.78 -5.25
N SER A 15 -12.05 7.58 -5.32
CA SER A 15 -11.96 8.98 -5.72
C SER A 15 -11.07 9.82 -4.80
N ASN A 16 -11.03 9.50 -3.51
CA ASN A 16 -10.12 10.16 -2.57
C ASN A 16 -8.68 9.72 -2.79
N LEU A 17 -8.43 8.40 -2.86
CA LEU A 17 -7.08 7.87 -3.06
C LEU A 17 -6.41 8.44 -4.31
N LYS A 18 -7.15 8.62 -5.41
CA LYS A 18 -6.64 9.21 -6.67
C LYS A 18 -6.26 10.69 -6.57
N LYS A 19 -6.78 11.42 -5.57
CA LYS A 19 -6.48 12.85 -5.36
C LYS A 19 -5.35 13.07 -4.37
N MET A 20 -4.90 12.02 -3.67
CA MET A 20 -3.90 12.11 -2.63
C MET A 20 -2.51 11.80 -3.19
N PRO A 21 -1.45 12.41 -2.64
CA PRO A 21 -0.09 11.92 -2.85
C PRO A 21 0.02 10.45 -2.51
N ILE A 22 0.81 9.70 -3.29
CA ILE A 22 0.93 8.24 -3.17
C ILE A 22 1.30 7.79 -1.76
N GLU A 23 2.18 8.51 -1.06
CA GLU A 23 2.54 8.22 0.34
C GLU A 23 1.32 8.22 1.27
N LEU A 24 0.47 9.24 1.15
CA LEU A 24 -0.75 9.35 1.94
C LEU A 24 -1.79 8.30 1.53
N ALA A 25 -1.86 7.98 0.23
CA ALA A 25 -2.72 6.93 -0.28
C ALA A 25 -2.31 5.56 0.30
N LEU A 26 -1.01 5.24 0.34
CA LEU A 26 -0.48 4.02 0.95
C LEU A 26 -0.78 3.95 2.45
N LYS A 27 -0.63 5.06 3.18
CA LYS A 27 -1.00 5.14 4.59
C LYS A 27 -2.50 4.93 4.80
N ARG A 28 -3.35 5.48 3.92
CA ARG A 28 -4.79 5.27 3.97
C ARG A 28 -5.15 3.81 3.67
N LEU A 29 -4.56 3.21 2.64
CA LEU A 29 -4.74 1.80 2.30
C LEU A 29 -4.31 0.88 3.44
N SER A 30 -3.17 1.13 4.09
CA SER A 30 -2.76 0.35 5.26
C SER A 30 -3.85 0.35 6.33
N ASN A 31 -4.48 1.50 6.58
CA ASN A 31 -5.58 1.60 7.55
C ASN A 31 -6.86 0.88 7.09
N LEU A 32 -7.14 0.86 5.78
CA LEU A 32 -8.29 0.16 5.21
C LEU A 32 -8.13 -1.36 5.25
N PHE A 33 -6.89 -1.84 5.14
CA PHE A 33 -6.57 -3.25 5.20
C PHE A 33 -6.57 -3.82 6.63
N ASP A 34 -6.62 -2.96 7.63
CA ASP A 34 -6.69 -3.34 9.03
C ASP A 34 -8.13 -3.15 9.51
N TYR A 35 -8.64 -4.12 10.26
CA TYR A 35 -9.99 -4.02 10.82
C TYR A 35 -10.04 -2.92 11.89
N LYS A 36 -11.02 -2.03 11.80
CA LYS A 36 -11.31 -1.02 12.82
C LYS A 36 -12.78 -1.10 13.21
N GLU A 37 -13.06 -1.26 14.50
CA GLU A 37 -14.43 -1.38 15.02
C GLU A 37 -15.31 -0.19 14.62
N ASN A 38 -14.73 1.01 14.56
CA ASN A 38 -15.47 2.24 14.24
C ASN A 38 -15.61 2.52 12.74
N GLN A 39 -14.87 1.79 11.88
CA GLN A 39 -14.81 2.05 10.45
C GLN A 39 -14.57 0.75 9.68
N ILE A 40 -15.57 0.29 8.93
CA ILE A 40 -15.53 -1.00 8.25
C ILE A 40 -15.58 -0.78 6.74
N ILE A 41 -14.65 -1.37 6.02
CA ILE A 41 -14.81 -1.70 4.60
C ILE A 41 -14.95 -3.21 4.50
N SER A 42 -15.97 -3.69 3.77
CA SER A 42 -16.12 -5.12 3.56
C SER A 42 -14.98 -5.67 2.70
N VAL A 43 -14.70 -6.96 2.82
CA VAL A 43 -13.73 -7.65 1.94
C VAL A 43 -14.13 -7.49 0.47
N SER A 44 -15.44 -7.58 0.16
CA SER A 44 -15.94 -7.31 -1.18
C SER A 44 -15.65 -5.87 -1.64
N GLY A 45 -15.80 -4.89 -0.75
CA GLY A 45 -15.45 -3.50 -1.04
C GLY A 45 -13.96 -3.28 -1.31
N LEU A 46 -13.08 -4.00 -0.59
CA LEU A 46 -11.63 -3.98 -0.85
C LEU A 46 -11.28 -4.61 -2.20
N ILE A 47 -11.95 -5.71 -2.56
CA ILE A 47 -11.77 -6.37 -3.87
C ILE A 47 -12.23 -5.44 -5.00
N GLU A 48 -13.42 -4.83 -4.87
CA GLU A 48 -13.92 -3.87 -5.86
C GLU A 48 -13.03 -2.62 -5.95
N LEU A 49 -12.55 -2.11 -4.82
CA LEU A 49 -11.55 -1.03 -4.79
C LEU A 49 -10.30 -1.42 -5.59
N GLY A 50 -9.80 -2.64 -5.40
CA GLY A 50 -8.61 -3.13 -6.08
C GLY A 50 -8.77 -3.31 -7.59
N LYS A 51 -9.99 -3.46 -8.09
CA LYS A 51 -10.28 -3.45 -9.53
C LYS A 51 -10.16 -2.06 -10.15
N ILE A 52 -10.50 -0.99 -9.40
CA ILE A 52 -10.64 0.37 -9.94
C ILE A 52 -9.53 1.34 -9.53
N TYR A 53 -8.81 1.02 -8.46
CA TYR A 53 -7.63 1.74 -8.00
C TYR A 53 -6.40 0.91 -8.34
N LYS A 54 -5.61 1.42 -9.28
CA LYS A 54 -4.38 0.81 -9.79
C LYS A 54 -3.21 1.75 -9.56
N VAL A 55 -2.07 1.15 -9.27
CA VAL A 55 -0.81 1.84 -9.02
C VAL A 55 0.28 1.10 -9.81
N SER A 56 1.12 1.84 -10.52
CA SER A 56 2.24 1.28 -11.28
C SER A 56 3.51 1.19 -10.42
N SER A 57 4.53 0.52 -10.91
CA SER A 57 5.85 0.51 -10.28
C SER A 57 6.51 1.90 -10.31
N GLU A 58 6.20 2.72 -11.32
CA GLU A 58 6.69 4.10 -11.44
C GLU A 58 6.15 4.97 -10.29
N ASP A 59 4.86 4.82 -9.95
CA ASP A 59 4.25 5.51 -8.81
C ASP A 59 4.91 5.13 -7.47
N LEU A 60 5.38 3.88 -7.36
CA LEU A 60 5.95 3.31 -6.14
C LEU A 60 7.46 3.49 -6.04
N GLU A 61 8.16 3.70 -7.16
CA GLU A 61 9.62 3.75 -7.23
C GLU A 61 10.19 4.79 -6.26
N HIS A 62 9.64 6.01 -6.29
CA HIS A 62 10.10 7.08 -5.41
C HIS A 62 9.95 6.68 -3.94
N ILE A 63 8.77 6.19 -3.53
CA ILE A 63 8.48 5.81 -2.14
C ILE A 63 9.36 4.65 -1.66
N ILE A 64 9.65 3.68 -2.53
CA ILE A 64 10.54 2.56 -2.23
C ILE A 64 11.99 3.03 -2.07
N SER A 65 12.44 3.97 -2.90
CA SER A 65 13.83 4.45 -2.91
C SER A 65 14.21 5.32 -1.70
N ILE A 66 13.22 5.99 -1.09
CA ILE A 66 13.43 6.85 0.09
C ILE A 66 13.45 6.06 1.40
N GLN A 67 13.01 4.79 1.42
CA GLN A 67 13.13 3.96 2.63
C GLN A 67 14.59 3.56 2.83
N LYS A 68 15.24 4.14 3.83
CA LYS A 68 16.67 3.91 4.12
C LYS A 68 16.92 2.86 5.21
N THR A 69 15.86 2.32 5.81
CA THR A 69 15.99 1.34 6.89
C THR A 69 15.26 0.05 6.52
N GLU A 70 15.82 -1.09 6.94
CA GLU A 70 15.20 -2.40 6.77
C GLU A 70 13.80 -2.47 7.41
N PRO A 71 13.56 -1.95 8.64
CA PRO A 71 12.22 -1.92 9.23
C PRO A 71 11.19 -1.15 8.40
N ASP A 72 11.57 -0.01 7.83
CA ASP A 72 10.64 0.82 7.06
C ASP A 72 10.33 0.22 5.69
N LEU A 73 11.35 -0.32 5.01
CA LEU A 73 11.16 -1.08 3.77
C LEU A 73 10.27 -2.32 4.00
N PHE A 74 10.44 -2.99 5.14
CA PHE A 74 9.59 -4.12 5.52
C PHE A 74 8.14 -3.73 5.83
N ARG A 75 7.92 -2.56 6.46
CA ARG A 75 6.55 -2.03 6.64
C ARG A 75 5.89 -1.72 5.31
N LEU A 76 6.61 -1.08 4.39
CA LEU A 76 6.12 -0.78 3.04
C LEU A 76 5.81 -2.05 2.25
N SER A 77 6.68 -3.05 2.31
CA SER A 77 6.50 -4.32 1.59
C SER A 77 5.25 -5.09 2.04
N LYS A 78 4.86 -4.97 3.32
CA LYS A 78 3.58 -5.51 3.80
C LYS A 78 2.37 -4.85 3.14
N ILE A 79 2.39 -3.52 2.98
CA ILE A 79 1.32 -2.78 2.31
C ILE A 79 1.24 -3.22 0.84
N ILE A 80 2.38 -3.23 0.15
CA ILE A 80 2.51 -3.68 -1.24
C ILE A 80 2.01 -5.11 -1.42
N SER A 81 2.34 -6.02 -0.51
CA SER A 81 1.85 -7.41 -0.56
C SER A 81 0.33 -7.50 -0.43
N LYS A 82 -0.29 -6.69 0.43
CA LYS A 82 -1.75 -6.63 0.53
C LYS A 82 -2.38 -6.03 -0.74
N MET A 83 -1.76 -5.00 -1.31
CA MET A 83 -2.18 -4.41 -2.59
C MET A 83 -2.12 -5.42 -3.74
N ASP A 84 -1.03 -6.19 -3.85
CA ASP A 84 -0.87 -7.26 -4.85
C ASP A 84 -1.96 -8.32 -4.73
N LYS A 85 -2.26 -8.78 -3.51
CA LYS A 85 -3.35 -9.73 -3.24
C LYS A 85 -4.72 -9.21 -3.69
N LEU A 86 -4.93 -7.90 -3.63
CA LEU A 86 -6.14 -7.23 -4.10
C LEU A 86 -6.04 -6.76 -5.56
N SER A 87 -4.99 -7.17 -6.28
CA SER A 87 -4.72 -6.82 -7.67
C SER A 87 -4.59 -5.31 -7.91
N MET A 88 -4.18 -4.52 -6.92
CA MET A 88 -4.05 -3.07 -7.01
C MET A 88 -2.77 -2.60 -7.75
N ILE A 89 -1.85 -3.51 -8.06
CA ILE A 89 -0.56 -3.20 -8.69
C ILE A 89 -0.56 -3.73 -10.12
N GLU A 90 -0.26 -2.86 -11.08
CA GLU A 90 -0.32 -3.21 -12.52
C GLU A 90 0.83 -4.14 -12.93
N ASP A 91 2.04 -3.85 -12.45
CA ASP A 91 3.30 -4.48 -12.86
C ASP A 91 4.11 -4.97 -11.65
N VAL A 92 3.48 -5.83 -10.83
CA VAL A 92 4.04 -6.35 -9.57
C VAL A 92 5.48 -6.90 -9.69
N LYS A 93 5.86 -7.46 -10.85
CA LYS A 93 7.22 -7.96 -11.08
C LYS A 93 8.26 -6.85 -10.94
N ASN A 94 7.99 -5.66 -11.47
CA ASN A 94 8.88 -4.50 -11.38
C ASN A 94 8.98 -4.01 -9.93
N VAL A 95 7.85 -3.94 -9.22
CA VAL A 95 7.82 -3.56 -7.80
C VAL A 95 8.67 -4.50 -6.94
N LYS A 96 8.64 -5.81 -7.21
CA LYS A 96 9.50 -6.79 -6.51
C LYS A 96 10.98 -6.54 -6.76
N ILE A 97 11.36 -6.21 -7.99
CA ILE A 97 12.75 -5.87 -8.34
C ILE A 97 13.20 -4.61 -7.59
N LEU A 98 12.35 -3.56 -7.55
CA LEU A 98 12.64 -2.33 -6.83
C LEU A 98 12.83 -2.57 -5.32
N LEU A 99 11.96 -3.36 -4.70
CA LEU A 99 12.08 -3.72 -3.28
C LEU A 99 13.39 -4.47 -2.98
N HIS A 100 13.78 -5.44 -3.81
CA HIS A 100 15.05 -6.15 -3.63
C HIS A 100 16.24 -5.21 -3.80
N LYS A 101 16.24 -4.35 -4.82
CA LYS A 101 17.31 -3.38 -5.06
C LYS A 101 17.49 -2.42 -3.87
N SER A 102 16.39 -1.93 -3.29
CA SER A 102 16.46 -1.10 -2.08
C SER A 102 16.98 -1.86 -0.87
N LEU A 103 16.57 -3.13 -0.71
CA LEU A 103 17.06 -3.98 0.39
C LEU A 103 18.56 -4.25 0.28
N ASP A 104 19.05 -4.54 -0.94
CA ASP A 104 20.47 -4.73 -1.22
C ASP A 104 21.27 -3.46 -0.92
N ALA A 105 20.75 -2.28 -1.29
CA ALA A 105 21.41 -1.01 -0.97
C ALA A 105 21.54 -0.78 0.54
N ILE A 106 20.48 -1.06 1.31
CA ILE A 106 20.50 -0.96 2.78
C ILE A 106 21.55 -1.92 3.37
N TYR A 107 21.61 -3.15 2.86
CA TYR A 107 22.57 -4.14 3.34
C TYR A 107 24.02 -3.80 2.98
N ASN A 108 24.26 -3.28 1.78
CA ASN A 108 25.59 -2.84 1.38
C ASN A 108 26.07 -1.64 2.22
N GLU A 109 25.20 -0.68 2.52
CA GLU A 109 25.54 0.42 3.45
C GLU A 109 25.86 -0.09 4.86
N LYS A 110 25.09 -1.06 5.36
CA LYS A 110 25.24 -1.57 6.74
C LYS A 110 26.43 -2.50 6.92
N TYR A 111 26.77 -3.29 5.91
CA TYR A 111 27.74 -4.37 6.01
C TYR A 111 28.95 -4.25 5.06
N GLY A 112 29.00 -3.23 4.21
CA GLY A 112 30.20 -2.86 3.44
C GLY A 112 30.69 -3.92 2.45
N ARG A 113 29.78 -4.52 1.68
CA ARG A 113 30.18 -5.33 0.51
C ARG A 113 30.42 -4.46 -0.72
#